data_AF-A0A8X6S782-F1
#
_entry.id   AF-A0A8X6S782-F1
#
_cell.length_a   1.000
_cell.length_b   1.000
_cell.length_c   1.000
_cell.angle_alpha   90.00
_cell.angle_beta   90.00
_cell.angle_gamma   90.00
#
_symmetry.space_group_name_H-M   'P 1'
#
loop_
_entity.id
_entity.type
_entity.pdbx_description
1 polymer ?
#
loop_
_entity_poly.entity_id
_entity_poly.type
_entity_poly.pdbx_seq_one_letter_code
_entity_poly.pdbx_strand_id
1 'polypeptide(L)'
;MTNIQLRNIIIGSKDYEEEFVRDQLSVILEERLERESKEKIQQQREFEDGDIVLFLTLFERQAKRIGVEKTNWVSALLARMPPDITQLIARESEDKFDNYDYIKGVLLKRFKMSPETFRQKFMKHQRIPARSWRDFVFEITSYFEE
;
A
#
# COMPACT_ATOMS: atom_id res chain seq x y z
N MET A 1 19.44 35.93 5.40
CA MET A 1 19.18 35.67 6.82
C MET A 1 19.13 34.16 7.03
N THR A 2 19.94 33.60 7.92
CA THR A 2 20.00 32.15 8.13
C THR A 2 18.94 31.70 9.15
N ASN A 3 18.58 30.42 9.14
CA ASN A 3 17.60 29.85 10.09
C ASN A 3 18.04 30.09 11.56
N ILE A 4 19.35 30.10 11.82
CA ILE A 4 19.96 30.42 13.11
C ILE A 4 19.75 31.90 13.49
N GLN A 5 19.86 32.82 12.54
CA GLN A 5 19.62 34.26 12.80
C GLN A 5 18.14 34.55 13.09
N LEU A 6 17.22 33.90 12.38
CA LEU A 6 15.78 34.01 12.64
C LEU A 6 15.41 33.48 14.03
N ARG A 7 15.94 32.32 14.42
CA ARG A 7 15.73 31.72 15.74
C ARG A 7 16.13 32.66 16.87
N ASN A 8 17.30 33.29 16.77
CA ASN A 8 17.81 34.18 17.80
C ASN A 8 16.97 35.47 17.93
N ILE A 9 16.38 35.94 16.82
CA ILE A 9 15.48 37.11 16.82
C ILE A 9 14.13 36.76 17.46
N ILE A 10 13.58 35.58 17.15
CA ILE A 10 12.29 35.11 17.68
C ILE A 10 12.37 34.87 19.20
N ILE A 11 13.42 34.17 19.65
CA ILE A 11 13.62 33.86 21.09
C ILE A 11 14.01 35.11 21.89
N GLY A 12 14.65 36.10 21.26
CA GLY A 12 15.00 37.37 21.89
C GLY A 12 13.83 38.34 22.07
N SER A 13 12.64 38.02 21.54
CA SER A 13 11.44 38.85 21.70
C SER A 13 10.91 38.78 23.13
N LYS A 14 10.51 39.92 23.70
CA LYS A 14 9.90 39.98 25.04
C LYS A 14 8.54 39.29 25.13
N ASP A 15 7.89 39.14 23.98
CA ASP A 15 6.57 38.50 23.82
C ASP A 15 6.70 37.00 23.48
N TYR A 16 7.90 36.43 23.55
CA TYR A 16 8.12 35.02 23.26
C TYR A 16 7.70 34.14 24.45
N GLU A 17 6.59 33.44 24.28
CA GLU A 17 6.08 32.49 25.26
C GLU A 17 6.52 31.06 24.91
N GLU A 18 7.58 30.57 25.55
CA GLU A 18 8.17 29.26 25.22
C GLU A 18 7.17 28.11 25.40
N GLU A 19 6.37 28.14 26.47
CA GLU A 19 5.38 27.10 26.76
C GLU A 19 4.25 27.08 25.72
N PHE A 20 3.75 28.27 25.34
CA PHE A 20 2.73 28.42 24.30
C PHE A 20 3.25 27.94 22.93
N VAL A 21 4.46 28.33 22.55
CA VAL A 21 5.06 27.88 21.28
C VAL A 21 5.29 26.37 21.28
N ARG A 22 5.68 25.79 22.42
CA ARG A 22 5.86 24.34 22.56
C ARG A 22 4.55 23.58 22.44
N ASP A 23 3.47 24.09 23.03
CA ASP A 23 2.13 23.50 22.91
C ASP A 23 1.66 23.53 21.45
N GLN A 24 1.79 24.69 20.79
CA GLN A 24 1.46 24.83 19.37
C GLN A 24 2.29 23.92 18.46
N LEU A 25 3.59 23.78 18.72
CA LEU A 25 4.44 22.85 17.96
C LEU A 25 4.07 21.39 18.20
N SER A 26 3.66 21.03 19.42
CA SER A 26 3.18 19.68 19.74
C SER A 26 1.93 19.34 18.94
N VAL A 27 0.94 20.23 18.93
CA VAL A 27 -0.29 20.08 18.14
C VAL A 27 0.03 19.94 16.64
N ILE A 28 0.89 20.81 16.10
CA ILE A 28 1.28 20.76 14.68
C ILE A 28 2.00 19.44 14.34
N LEU A 29 2.84 18.93 15.24
CA LEU A 29 3.53 17.66 15.04
C LEU A 29 2.55 16.48 15.07
N GLU A 30 1.63 16.46 16.02
CA GLU A 30 0.59 15.42 16.13
C GLU A 30 -0.31 15.41 14.89
N GLU A 31 -0.79 16.56 14.44
CA GLU A 31 -1.61 16.69 13.24
C GLU A 31 -0.87 16.22 11.97
N ARG A 32 0.43 16.50 11.87
CA ARG A 32 1.26 16.04 10.75
C ARG A 32 1.45 14.53 10.78
N LEU A 33 1.72 13.97 11.96
CA LEU A 33 1.86 12.53 12.15
C LEU A 33 0.55 11.79 11.81
N GLU A 34 -0.59 12.35 12.22
CA GLU A 34 -1.91 11.84 11.86
C GLU A 34 -2.20 11.93 10.36
N ARG A 35 -1.82 13.04 9.71
CA ARG A 35 -1.96 13.20 8.26
C ARG A 35 -1.12 12.17 7.51
N GLU A 36 0.16 12.00 7.87
CA GLU A 36 1.02 10.99 7.28
C GLU A 36 0.49 9.56 7.52
N SER A 37 -0.04 9.27 8.71
CA SER A 37 -0.68 7.99 9.02
C SER A 37 -1.93 7.76 8.16
N LYS A 38 -2.79 8.77 8.04
CA LYS A 38 -4.00 8.72 7.19
C LYS A 38 -3.65 8.58 5.71
N GLU A 39 -2.62 9.26 5.22
CA GLU A 39 -2.13 9.12 3.84
C GLU A 39 -1.56 7.72 3.58
N LYS A 40 -0.78 7.15 4.51
CA LYS A 40 -0.29 5.77 4.41
C LYS A 40 -1.43 4.74 4.40
N ILE A 41 -2.42 4.91 5.28
CA ILE A 41 -3.60 4.06 5.33
C ILE A 41 -4.44 4.21 4.06
N GLN A 42 -4.57 5.41 3.52
CA GLN A 42 -5.29 5.65 2.27
C GLN A 42 -4.59 4.99 1.08
N GLN A 43 -3.27 5.15 0.97
CA GLN A 43 -2.47 4.54 -0.08
C GLN A 43 -2.44 3.00 0.04
N GLN A 44 -2.47 2.46 1.27
CA GLN A 44 -2.66 1.02 1.49
C GLN A 44 -4.05 0.59 1.03
N ARG A 45 -5.12 1.29 1.40
CA ARG A 45 -6.52 0.97 1.01
C ARG A 45 -6.79 1.04 -0.48
N GLU A 46 -6.12 1.92 -1.22
CA GLU A 46 -6.16 1.94 -2.69
C GLU A 46 -5.55 0.67 -3.32
N PHE A 47 -4.73 -0.07 -2.56
CA PHE A 47 -4.25 -1.41 -2.92
C PHE A 47 -5.10 -2.55 -2.32
N GLU A 48 -5.84 -2.30 -1.23
CA GLU A 48 -6.74 -3.28 -0.60
C GLU A 48 -8.05 -3.48 -1.39
N ASP A 49 -8.61 -2.43 -2.01
CA ASP A 49 -9.87 -2.50 -2.76
C ASP A 49 -9.64 -2.77 -4.26
N GLY A 50 -9.18 -4.00 -4.53
CA GLY A 50 -9.52 -4.77 -5.73
C GLY A 50 -9.40 -4.08 -7.10
N ASP A 51 -8.24 -4.21 -7.74
CA ASP A 51 -8.06 -5.09 -8.91
C ASP A 51 -6.61 -4.93 -9.40
N ILE A 52 -5.66 -5.69 -8.84
CA ILE A 52 -4.26 -5.70 -9.32
C ILE A 52 -4.18 -5.92 -10.84
N VAL A 53 -5.16 -6.62 -11.41
CA VAL A 53 -5.27 -6.90 -12.84
C VAL A 53 -5.55 -5.60 -13.59
N LEU A 54 -6.46 -4.75 -13.10
CA LEU A 54 -6.72 -3.41 -13.66
C LEU A 54 -5.48 -2.52 -13.58
N PHE A 55 -4.80 -2.48 -12.43
CA PHE A 55 -3.57 -1.71 -12.26
C PHE A 55 -2.51 -2.13 -13.28
N LEU A 56 -2.23 -3.43 -13.37
CA LEU A 56 -1.28 -3.98 -14.34
C LEU A 56 -1.71 -3.65 -15.78
N THR A 57 -3.00 -3.77 -16.10
CA THR A 57 -3.51 -3.46 -17.44
C THR A 57 -3.31 -1.98 -17.82
N LEU A 58 -3.55 -1.05 -16.89
CA LEU A 58 -3.33 0.39 -17.11
C LEU A 58 -1.84 0.70 -17.26
N PHE A 59 -1.01 0.10 -16.42
CA PHE A 59 0.44 0.21 -16.51
C PHE A 59 0.95 -0.26 -17.88
N GLU A 60 0.53 -1.44 -18.34
CA GLU A 60 0.92 -2.00 -19.65
C GLU A 60 0.53 -1.08 -20.81
N ARG A 61 -0.67 -0.48 -20.76
CA ARG A 61 -1.12 0.48 -21.78
C ARG A 61 -0.29 1.76 -21.75
N GLN A 62 0.03 2.27 -20.57
CA GLN A 62 0.86 3.45 -20.41
C GLN A 62 2.27 3.19 -20.94
N ALA A 63 2.93 2.13 -20.47
CA ALA A 63 4.28 1.75 -20.89
C ALA A 63 4.39 1.56 -22.40
N LYS A 64 3.38 0.92 -23.03
CA LYS A 64 3.30 0.82 -24.50
C LYS A 64 3.12 2.17 -25.18
N ARG A 65 2.28 3.06 -24.65
CA ARG A 65 2.02 4.39 -25.23
C ARG A 65 3.25 5.29 -25.22
N ILE A 66 4.07 5.20 -24.17
CA ILE A 66 5.32 5.96 -24.04
C ILE A 66 6.54 5.22 -24.61
N GLY A 67 6.35 4.02 -25.17
CA GLY A 67 7.40 3.28 -25.84
C GLY A 67 8.50 2.74 -24.92
N VAL A 68 8.18 2.43 -23.66
CA VAL A 68 9.17 1.87 -22.72
C VAL A 68 9.49 0.44 -23.16
N GLU A 69 10.78 0.11 -23.22
CA GLU A 69 11.24 -1.26 -23.49
C GLU A 69 10.83 -2.22 -22.38
N LYS A 70 10.46 -3.45 -22.74
CA LYS A 70 9.87 -4.43 -21.81
C LYS A 70 10.79 -4.81 -20.63
N THR A 71 12.11 -4.76 -20.84
CA THR A 71 13.16 -4.92 -19.81
C THR A 71 13.06 -3.86 -18.72
N ASN A 72 12.69 -2.63 -19.09
CA ASN A 72 12.53 -1.51 -18.16
C ASN A 72 11.15 -1.47 -17.48
N TRP A 73 10.23 -2.38 -17.84
CA TRP A 73 8.88 -2.36 -17.27
C TRP A 73 8.89 -2.71 -15.79
N VAL A 74 9.74 -3.63 -15.34
CA VAL A 74 9.78 -4.00 -13.91
C VAL A 74 10.34 -2.86 -13.06
N SER A 75 11.38 -2.16 -13.53
CA SER A 75 11.90 -0.97 -12.87
C SER A 75 10.87 0.17 -12.83
N ALA A 76 10.16 0.41 -13.92
CA ALA A 76 9.09 1.41 -13.98
C ALA A 76 7.89 1.03 -13.10
N LEU A 77 7.59 -0.27 -12.98
CA LEU A 77 6.57 -0.79 -12.09
C LEU A 77 6.95 -0.52 -10.64
N LEU A 78 8.16 -0.92 -10.20
CA LEU A 78 8.65 -0.73 -8.83
C LEU A 78 8.52 0.70 -8.32
N ALA A 79 8.84 1.69 -9.16
CA ALA A 79 8.75 3.10 -8.79
C ALA A 79 7.34 3.56 -8.39
N ARG A 80 6.32 2.78 -8.75
CA ARG A 80 4.91 3.08 -8.57
C ARG A 80 4.21 2.09 -7.63
N MET A 81 4.93 1.09 -7.11
CA MET A 81 4.40 0.07 -6.21
C MET A 81 4.62 0.47 -4.74
N PRO A 82 3.72 0.05 -3.83
CA PRO A 82 3.93 0.17 -2.40
C PRO A 82 5.10 -0.70 -1.91
N PRO A 83 5.74 -0.34 -0.78
CA PRO A 83 6.96 -0.96 -0.30
C PRO A 83 6.82 -2.47 -0.10
N ASP A 84 5.69 -2.95 0.42
CA ASP A 84 5.41 -4.38 0.62
C ASP A 84 5.51 -5.21 -0.67
N ILE A 85 5.10 -4.63 -1.80
CA ILE A 85 5.14 -5.30 -3.10
C ILE A 85 6.52 -5.17 -3.75
N THR A 86 7.20 -4.04 -3.58
CA THR A 86 8.58 -3.89 -4.03
C THR A 86 9.52 -4.88 -3.34
N GLN A 87 9.35 -5.10 -2.03
CA GLN A 87 10.11 -6.10 -1.27
C GLN A 87 9.84 -7.52 -1.75
N LEU A 88 8.62 -7.80 -2.20
CA LEU A 88 8.27 -9.10 -2.74
C LEU A 88 9.00 -9.39 -4.05
N ILE A 89 9.02 -8.41 -4.96
CA ILE A 89 9.70 -8.50 -6.25
C ILE A 89 11.23 -8.58 -6.04
N ALA A 90 11.77 -7.84 -5.08
CA ALA A 90 13.21 -7.84 -4.76
C ALA A 90 13.74 -9.18 -4.22
N ARG A 91 12.87 -10.12 -3.83
CA ARG A 91 13.26 -11.47 -3.38
C ARG A 91 13.45 -12.46 -4.54
N GLU A 92 13.02 -12.10 -5.74
CA GLU A 92 13.25 -12.91 -6.94
C GLU A 92 14.68 -12.74 -7.46
N SER A 93 15.21 -13.74 -8.14
CA SER A 93 16.55 -13.68 -8.75
C SER A 93 16.58 -12.68 -9.91
N GLU A 94 17.75 -12.12 -10.22
CA GLU A 94 17.93 -11.09 -11.27
C GLU A 94 17.39 -11.55 -12.64
N ASP A 95 17.61 -12.82 -13.01
CA ASP A 95 17.08 -13.41 -14.25
C ASP A 95 15.55 -13.40 -14.36
N LYS A 96 14.88 -13.48 -13.20
CA LYS A 96 13.41 -13.48 -13.10
C LYS A 96 12.85 -12.08 -12.94
N PHE A 97 13.64 -11.20 -12.33
CA PHE A 97 13.32 -9.80 -12.12
C PHE A 97 13.18 -9.05 -13.45
N ASP A 98 14.07 -9.29 -14.41
CA ASP A 98 13.99 -8.64 -15.73
C ASP A 98 12.77 -9.10 -16.55
N ASN A 99 12.20 -10.27 -16.21
CA ASN A 99 11.05 -10.82 -16.90
C ASN A 99 9.72 -10.29 -16.33
N TYR A 100 9.19 -9.24 -16.96
CA TYR A 100 7.89 -8.66 -16.61
C TYR A 100 6.74 -9.69 -16.58
N ASP A 101 6.67 -10.65 -17.51
CA ASP A 101 5.58 -11.64 -17.55
C ASP A 101 5.62 -12.56 -16.32
N TYR A 102 6.83 -12.90 -15.87
CA TYR A 102 7.02 -13.65 -14.63
C TYR A 102 6.60 -12.84 -13.41
N ILE A 103 7.06 -11.59 -13.28
CA ILE A 103 6.69 -10.70 -12.18
C ILE A 103 5.17 -10.44 -12.16
N LYS A 104 4.55 -10.25 -13.32
CA LYS A 104 3.09 -10.16 -13.48
C LYS A 104 2.41 -11.40 -12.90
N GLY A 105 2.89 -12.60 -13.23
CA GLY A 105 2.38 -13.85 -12.69
C GLY A 105 2.53 -13.97 -11.16
N VAL A 106 3.66 -13.53 -10.61
CA VAL A 106 3.91 -13.49 -9.16
C VAL A 106 2.94 -12.54 -8.45
N LEU A 107 2.74 -11.35 -8.99
CA LEU A 107 1.78 -10.36 -8.48
C LEU A 107 0.36 -10.93 -8.57
N LEU A 108 -0.05 -11.42 -9.73
CA LEU A 108 -1.37 -12.01 -9.92
C LEU A 108 -1.59 -13.19 -8.95
N LYS A 109 -0.62 -14.07 -8.73
CA LYS A 109 -0.72 -15.16 -7.76
C LYS A 109 -0.86 -14.65 -6.32
N ARG A 110 -0.08 -13.63 -5.95
CA ARG A 110 -0.12 -13.02 -4.61
C ARG A 110 -1.42 -12.30 -4.32
N PHE A 111 -2.01 -11.66 -5.33
CA PHE A 111 -3.24 -10.88 -5.19
C PHE A 111 -4.50 -11.70 -5.44
N LYS A 112 -4.46 -12.75 -6.28
CA LYS A 112 -5.54 -13.75 -6.41
C LYS A 112 -5.77 -14.53 -5.10
N MET A 113 -4.75 -14.56 -4.24
CA MET A 113 -4.76 -15.08 -2.86
C MET A 113 -4.43 -13.99 -1.82
N SER A 114 -4.62 -12.69 -2.09
CA SER A 114 -4.24 -11.70 -1.07
C SER A 114 -5.16 -11.85 0.16
N PRO A 115 -4.57 -12.07 1.34
CA PRO A 115 -5.26 -12.47 2.56
C PRO A 115 -6.22 -11.43 3.16
N GLU A 116 -6.29 -10.21 2.64
CA GLU A 116 -7.35 -9.24 3.00
C GLU A 116 -8.71 -9.62 2.43
N THR A 117 -8.79 -10.07 1.18
CA THR A 117 -10.04 -10.57 0.57
C THR A 117 -10.51 -11.87 1.23
N PHE A 118 -9.56 -12.72 1.64
CA PHE A 118 -9.87 -13.92 2.42
C PHE A 118 -10.34 -13.55 3.84
N ARG A 119 -9.67 -12.61 4.53
CA ARG A 119 -10.08 -12.11 5.86
C ARG A 119 -11.44 -11.41 5.83
N GLN A 120 -11.71 -10.57 4.84
CA GLN A 120 -12.99 -9.86 4.66
C GLN A 120 -14.15 -10.84 4.40
N LYS A 121 -13.95 -11.83 3.52
CA LYS A 121 -14.98 -12.84 3.23
C LYS A 121 -15.21 -13.80 4.40
N PHE A 122 -14.15 -14.22 5.09
CA PHE A 122 -14.19 -15.07 6.28
C PHE A 122 -14.88 -14.36 7.46
N MET A 123 -14.63 -13.06 7.66
CA MET A 123 -15.29 -12.25 8.71
C MET A 123 -16.77 -11.97 8.42
N LYS A 124 -17.15 -11.71 7.16
CA LYS A 124 -18.57 -11.53 6.78
C LYS A 124 -19.39 -12.82 6.86
N HIS A 125 -18.81 -13.97 6.53
CA HIS A 125 -19.52 -15.27 6.56
C HIS A 125 -19.53 -15.96 7.93
N GLN A 126 -18.60 -15.63 8.84
CA GLN A 126 -18.58 -16.21 10.19
C GLN A 126 -19.77 -15.80 11.07
N ARG A 127 -20.49 -14.72 10.74
CA ARG A 127 -21.56 -14.20 11.59
C ARG A 127 -22.95 -14.46 11.02
N ILE A 128 -23.26 -15.74 10.75
CA ILE A 128 -24.64 -16.20 10.60
C ILE A 128 -24.89 -17.22 11.72
N PRO A 129 -25.56 -16.86 12.82
CA PRO A 129 -25.80 -17.76 13.96
C PRO A 129 -26.75 -18.93 13.66
N ALA A 130 -27.03 -19.24 12.39
CA ALA A 130 -28.10 -20.14 11.97
C ALA A 130 -27.69 -21.29 11.02
N ARG A 131 -26.40 -21.50 10.72
CA ARG A 131 -25.96 -22.66 9.90
C ARG A 131 -25.14 -23.65 10.73
N SER A 132 -25.46 -24.94 10.55
CA SER A 132 -24.70 -26.06 11.14
C SER A 132 -23.35 -26.19 10.45
N TRP A 133 -22.32 -26.56 11.21
CA TRP A 133 -20.96 -26.80 10.70
C TRP A 133 -20.90 -27.83 9.55
N ARG A 134 -21.90 -28.70 9.42
CA ARG A 134 -21.96 -29.69 8.33
C ARG A 134 -22.25 -29.07 6.97
N ASP A 135 -23.14 -28.07 6.90
CA ASP A 135 -23.40 -27.30 5.66
C ASP A 135 -22.17 -26.49 5.23
N PHE A 136 -21.43 -25.96 6.20
CA PHE A 136 -20.20 -25.19 5.94
C PHE A 136 -19.09 -26.06 5.33
N VAL A 137 -18.89 -27.27 5.86
CA VAL A 137 -17.88 -28.20 5.33
C VAL A 137 -18.27 -28.70 3.93
N PHE A 138 -19.55 -28.95 3.68
CA PHE A 138 -20.05 -29.37 2.37
C PHE A 138 -19.84 -28.28 1.29
N GLU A 139 -20.13 -27.02 1.60
CA GLU A 139 -19.97 -25.88 0.68
C GLU A 139 -18.48 -25.63 0.35
N ILE A 140 -17.60 -25.71 1.35
CA ILE A 140 -16.15 -25.60 1.15
C ILE A 140 -15.64 -26.72 0.23
N THR A 141 -16.06 -27.96 0.45
CA THR A 141 -15.57 -29.11 -0.33
C THR A 141 -15.99 -29.01 -1.79
N SER A 142 -17.21 -28.53 -2.06
CA SER A 142 -17.71 -28.30 -3.42
C SER A 142 -17.01 -27.15 -4.17
N TYR A 143 -16.39 -26.19 -3.46
CA TYR A 143 -15.64 -25.08 -4.07
C TYR A 143 -14.23 -25.46 -4.54
N PHE A 144 -13.70 -26.61 -4.08
CA PHE A 144 -12.36 -27.09 -4.44
C PHE A 144 -12.39 -28.20 -5.51
N GLU A 145 -13.57 -28.72 -5.85
CA GLU A 145 -13.75 -29.79 -6.85
C GLU A 145 -14.33 -29.30 -8.21
N GLU A 146 -14.57 -28.00 -8.37
CA GLU A 146 -14.95 -27.36 -9.65
C GLU A 146 -13.88 -26.37 -10.17
#